data_AF-U4QMU4-F1
#
_entry.id   AF-U4QMU4-F1
#
_cell.length_a   1.000
_cell.length_b   1.000
_cell.length_c   1.000
_cell.angle_alpha   90.00
_cell.angle_beta   90.00
_cell.angle_gamma   90.00
#
_symmetry.space_group_name_H-M   'P 1'
#
loop_
_entity.id
_entity.type
_entity.pdbx_description
1 polymer ?
#
loop_
_entity_poly.entity_id
_entity_poly.type
_entity_poly.pdbx_seq_one_letter_code
_entity_poly.pdbx_strand_id
1 'polypeptide(L)'
;MSEIVSEDKIAKLEKQGWSRWTKGNFDRLYFNVQKADVLGLEYRTTGTINNATWDGKEISNGEARRILAMKAYVDITSGKLSVRYYRNGDSDEAEMLRKAAQDSLNSIA
;
A
#
# COMPACT_ATOMS: atom_id res chain seq x y z
N MET A 1 3.34 -7.43 -24.85
CA MET A 1 3.69 -6.01 -24.65
C MET A 1 3.35 -5.68 -23.22
N SER A 2 4.35 -5.53 -22.36
CA SER A 2 4.15 -5.12 -20.97
C SER A 2 3.93 -3.62 -20.96
N GLU A 3 2.77 -3.15 -20.46
CA GLU A 3 2.51 -1.72 -20.28
C GLU A 3 3.44 -1.19 -19.19
N ILE A 4 4.47 -0.47 -19.62
CA ILE A 4 5.37 0.26 -18.72
C ILE A 4 4.56 1.39 -18.10
N VAL A 5 4.51 1.44 -16.78
CA VAL A 5 3.89 2.57 -16.07
C VAL A 5 4.70 3.83 -16.38
N SER A 6 4.08 4.79 -17.07
CA SER A 6 4.72 6.03 -17.50
C SER A 6 5.19 6.88 -16.31
N GLU A 7 6.23 7.68 -16.49
CA GLU A 7 6.79 8.53 -15.41
C GLU A 7 5.77 9.50 -14.80
N ASP A 8 4.79 9.99 -15.58
CA ASP A 8 3.68 10.81 -15.07
C ASP A 8 2.82 10.06 -14.05
N LYS A 9 2.52 8.78 -14.32
CA LYS A 9 1.75 7.93 -13.40
C LYS A 9 2.55 7.65 -12.13
N ILE A 10 3.87 7.42 -12.26
CA ILE A 10 4.77 7.24 -11.11
C ILE A 10 4.75 8.48 -10.22
N ALA A 11 4.92 9.67 -10.79
CA ALA A 11 4.94 10.92 -10.02
C ALA A 11 3.62 11.18 -9.27
N LYS A 12 2.48 10.81 -9.87
CA LYS A 12 1.17 10.90 -9.21
C LYS A 12 1.01 9.84 -8.10
N LEU A 13 1.48 8.61 -8.31
CA LEU A 13 1.51 7.58 -7.27
C LEU A 13 2.40 8.02 -6.10
N GLU A 14 3.57 8.59 -6.37
CA GLU A 14 4.45 9.12 -5.31
C GLU A 14 3.77 10.22 -4.50
N LYS A 15 2.96 11.09 -5.14
CA LYS A 15 2.11 12.07 -4.43
C LYS A 15 1.02 11.42 -3.58
N GLN A 16 0.48 10.28 -3.99
CA GLN A 16 -0.46 9.47 -3.21
C GLN A 16 0.22 8.63 -2.13
N GLY A 17 1.51 8.86 -1.84
CA GLY A 17 2.21 8.18 -0.75
C GLY A 17 2.87 6.86 -1.16
N TRP A 18 2.93 6.54 -2.45
CA TRP A 18 3.74 5.43 -2.89
C TRP A 18 5.23 5.76 -2.82
N SER A 19 6.07 4.75 -2.64
CA SER A 19 7.52 4.89 -2.57
C SER A 19 8.16 4.03 -3.64
N ARG A 20 8.79 4.67 -4.63
CA ARG A 20 9.51 3.98 -5.69
C ARG A 20 10.78 3.35 -5.16
N TRP A 21 11.02 2.12 -5.60
CA TRP A 21 12.23 1.37 -5.35
C TRP A 21 12.75 0.81 -6.67
N THR A 22 13.92 1.31 -7.06
CA THR A 22 14.64 0.89 -8.25
C THR A 22 15.93 0.21 -7.83
N LYS A 23 16.13 -1.03 -8.30
CA LYS A 23 17.41 -1.73 -8.12
C LYS A 23 17.74 -2.58 -9.34
N GLY A 24 18.79 -2.17 -10.05
CA GLY A 24 19.23 -2.84 -11.27
C GLY A 24 18.11 -2.85 -12.31
N ASN A 25 17.68 -4.05 -12.70
CA ASN A 25 16.63 -4.25 -13.70
C ASN A 25 15.21 -4.37 -13.11
N PHE A 26 15.04 -4.03 -11.83
CA PHE A 26 13.75 -4.10 -11.14
C PHE A 26 13.29 -2.70 -10.73
N ASP A 27 12.06 -2.37 -11.09
CA ASP A 27 11.41 -1.11 -10.77
C ASP A 27 10.06 -1.41 -10.09
N ARG A 28 9.99 -1.16 -8.78
CA ARG A 28 8.85 -1.51 -7.93
C ARG A 28 8.38 -0.31 -7.14
N LEU A 29 7.09 -0.03 -7.17
CA LEU A 29 6.48 0.99 -6.33
C LEU A 29 5.83 0.33 -5.12
N TYR A 30 6.29 0.64 -3.92
CA TYR A 30 5.67 0.16 -2.69
C TYR A 30 4.55 1.11 -2.26
N PHE A 31 3.38 0.57 -1.96
CA PHE A 31 2.30 1.35 -1.38
C PHE A 31 2.56 1.52 0.12
N ASN A 32 2.76 2.77 0.55
CA ASN A 32 2.95 3.07 1.95
C ASN A 32 1.66 3.68 2.52
N VAL A 33 0.89 2.85 3.22
CA VAL A 33 -0.39 3.22 3.84
C VAL A 33 -0.30 4.39 4.82
N GLN A 34 0.87 4.62 5.43
CA GLN A 34 1.09 5.78 6.31
C GLN A 34 1.27 7.07 5.50
N LYS A 35 2.00 7.01 4.38
CA LYS A 35 2.19 8.19 3.51
C LYS A 35 0.97 8.51 2.67
N ALA A 36 0.17 7.50 2.37
CA ALA A 36 -1.05 7.65 1.58
C ALA A 36 -2.21 8.25 2.40
N ASP A 37 -2.01 8.50 3.71
CA ASP A 37 -3.04 8.95 4.66
C ASP A 37 -4.26 8.01 4.76
N VAL A 38 -4.20 6.84 4.11
CA VAL A 38 -5.28 5.85 4.10
C VAL A 38 -5.36 5.11 5.44
N LEU A 39 -4.22 4.95 6.14
CA LEU A 39 -4.16 4.31 7.45
C LEU A 39 -3.65 5.30 8.49
N GLY A 40 -4.58 5.88 9.24
CA GLY A 40 -4.31 6.65 10.45
C GLY A 40 -3.95 5.72 11.59
N LEU A 41 -2.74 5.84 12.14
CA LEU A 41 -2.29 5.08 13.29
C LEU A 41 -1.96 6.03 14.42
N GLU A 42 -2.70 5.93 15.51
CA GLU A 42 -2.35 6.60 16.75
C GLU A 42 -1.55 5.64 17.63
N TYR A 43 -0.30 5.99 17.87
CA TYR A 43 0.54 5.28 18.81
C TYR A 43 0.43 5.91 20.20
N ARG A 44 0.29 5.07 21.22
CA ARG A 44 0.48 5.49 22.62
C ARG A 44 1.94 5.83 22.88
N THR A 45 2.19 6.58 23.95
CA THR A 45 3.54 6.90 24.46
C THR A 45 4.42 5.66 24.70
N THR A 46 3.81 4.48 24.90
CA THR A 46 4.48 3.20 25.10
C THR A 46 4.79 2.44 23.79
N GLY A 47 4.54 3.03 22.62
CA GLY A 47 4.80 2.41 21.31
C GLY A 47 3.76 1.36 20.88
N THR A 48 2.65 1.25 21.59
CA THR A 48 1.53 0.37 21.22
C THR A 48 0.52 1.14 20.36
N ILE A 49 -0.08 0.49 19.36
CA ILE A 49 -1.19 1.08 18.60
C ILE A 49 -2.36 1.28 19.56
N ASN A 50 -2.74 2.53 19.79
CA ASN A 50 -3.86 2.93 20.63
C ASN A 50 -5.16 2.92 19.82
N ASN A 51 -5.10 3.48 18.62
CA ASN A 51 -6.22 3.53 17.70
C ASN A 51 -5.72 3.39 16.26
N ALA A 52 -6.57 2.81 15.41
CA ALA A 52 -6.29 2.67 14.00
C ALA A 52 -7.54 2.98 13.19
N THR A 53 -7.39 3.87 12.22
CA THR A 53 -8.46 4.28 11.32
C THR A 53 -8.04 4.02 9.89
N TRP A 54 -8.85 3.28 9.14
CA TRP A 54 -8.70 3.10 7.70
C TRP A 54 -9.71 3.96 6.97
N ASP A 55 -9.24 4.92 6.16
CA ASP A 55 -10.11 5.84 5.41
C ASP A 55 -11.16 6.53 6.31
N GLY A 56 -10.75 6.93 7.52
CA GLY A 56 -11.62 7.51 8.53
C GLY A 56 -12.56 6.54 9.27
N LYS A 57 -12.54 5.23 8.95
CA LYS A 57 -13.27 4.20 9.69
C LYS A 57 -12.37 3.53 10.72
N GLU A 58 -12.84 3.42 11.96
CA GLU A 58 -12.13 2.69 12.99
C GLU A 58 -11.99 1.21 12.61
N ILE A 59 -10.76 0.69 12.66
CA ILE A 59 -10.44 -0.72 12.43
C ILE A 59 -9.84 -1.32 13.70
N SER A 60 -9.90 -2.64 13.83
CA SER A 60 -9.31 -3.28 15.00
C SER A 60 -7.79 -3.09 15.02
N ASN A 61 -7.22 -2.83 16.20
CA ASN A 61 -5.76 -2.73 16.37
C ASN A 61 -5.00 -3.97 15.86
N GLY A 62 -5.62 -5.15 15.90
CA GLY A 62 -5.07 -6.39 15.33
C GLY A 62 -5.00 -6.37 13.80
N GLU A 63 -6.02 -5.84 13.15
CA GLU A 63 -6.07 -5.68 11.68
C GLU A 63 -5.04 -4.64 11.23
N ALA A 64 -4.98 -3.50 11.92
CA ALA A 64 -4.01 -2.44 11.64
C ALA A 64 -2.57 -2.94 11.69
N ARG A 65 -2.23 -3.76 12.70
CA ARG A 65 -0.90 -4.34 12.85
C ARG A 65 -0.57 -5.34 11.74
N ARG A 66 -1.57 -6.07 11.24
CA ARG A 66 -1.41 -6.98 10.09
C ARG A 66 -1.25 -6.21 8.79
N ILE A 67 -2.06 -5.20 8.55
CA ILE A 67 -1.94 -4.30 7.39
C ILE A 67 -0.55 -3.65 7.36
N LEU A 68 -0.03 -3.22 8.52
CA LEU A 68 1.31 -2.65 8.63
C LEU A 68 2.43 -3.67 8.43
N ALA A 69 2.18 -4.94 8.75
CA ALA A 69 3.09 -6.04 8.45
C ALA A 69 3.00 -6.50 6.98
N MET A 70 1.88 -6.23 6.31
CA MET A 70 1.67 -6.48 4.89
C MET A 70 2.39 -5.42 4.05
N LYS A 71 2.89 -5.82 2.88
CA LYS A 71 3.56 -4.92 1.94
C LYS A 71 2.96 -5.09 0.56
N ALA A 72 2.22 -4.09 0.11
CA ALA A 72 1.77 -4.02 -1.27
C ALA A 72 2.82 -3.32 -2.14
N TYR A 73 3.09 -3.87 -3.31
CA TYR A 73 3.93 -3.24 -4.32
C TYR A 73 3.41 -3.47 -5.73
N VAL A 74 3.53 -2.49 -6.60
CA VAL A 74 3.26 -2.63 -8.03
C VAL A 74 4.58 -2.68 -8.79
N ASP A 75 4.73 -3.62 -9.71
CA ASP A 75 5.90 -3.66 -10.58
C ASP A 75 5.66 -2.72 -11.78
N ILE A 76 6.47 -1.67 -11.90
CA ILE A 76 6.31 -0.62 -12.94
C ILE A 76 6.50 -1.19 -14.34
N THR A 77 7.37 -2.19 -14.47
CA THR A 77 7.68 -2.82 -15.76
C THR A 77 6.55 -3.69 -16.30
N SER A 78 5.71 -4.21 -15.40
CA SER A 78 4.60 -5.11 -15.74
C SER A 78 3.21 -4.52 -15.47
N GLY A 79 3.12 -3.38 -14.77
CA GLY A 79 1.86 -2.81 -14.27
C GLY A 79 1.12 -3.71 -13.26
N LYS A 80 1.76 -4.76 -12.75
CA LYS A 80 1.09 -5.77 -11.91
C LYS A 80 1.19 -5.41 -10.44
N LEU A 81 0.03 -5.17 -9.82
CA LEU A 81 -0.09 -5.03 -8.37
C LEU A 81 0.10 -6.40 -7.70
N SER A 82 1.10 -6.50 -6.84
CA SER A 82 1.42 -7.67 -6.05
C SER A 82 1.38 -7.31 -4.57
N VAL A 83 0.54 -8.01 -3.81
CA VAL A 83 0.49 -7.84 -2.35
C VAL A 83 1.28 -8.98 -1.71
N ARG A 84 2.35 -8.64 -1.00
CA ARG A 84 3.07 -9.60 -0.14
C ARG A 84 2.48 -9.56 1.25
N TYR A 85 2.02 -10.72 1.71
CA TYR A 85 1.71 -10.98 3.10
C TYR A 85 2.70 -11.99 3.68
N TYR A 86 2.85 -12.00 5.01
CA TYR A 86 3.74 -12.94 5.72
C TYR A 86 3.09 -14.30 6.02
N ARG A 87 1.76 -14.44 5.86
CA ARG A 87 1.00 -15.65 6.21
C ARG A 87 0.10 -16.07 5.05
N ASN A 88 0.33 -17.26 4.49
CA ASN A 88 -0.57 -17.94 3.51
C ASN A 88 -2.02 -17.83 3.96
N GLY A 89 -2.76 -16.91 3.36
CA GLY A 89 -4.15 -16.65 3.70
C GLY A 89 -4.64 -15.40 3.01
N ASP A 90 -5.54 -15.61 2.05
CA ASP A 90 -6.45 -14.59 1.53
C ASP A 90 -7.24 -14.06 2.73
N SER A 91 -6.81 -12.93 3.29
CA SER A 91 -7.42 -12.30 4.47
C SER A 91 -8.09 -11.01 4.01
N ASP A 92 -9.22 -10.65 4.60
CA ASP A 92 -9.96 -9.42 4.27
C ASP A 92 -9.06 -8.17 4.24
N GLU A 93 -8.04 -8.11 5.12
CA GLU A 93 -7.06 -7.03 5.16
C GLU A 93 -6.21 -6.92 3.88
N ALA A 94 -5.85 -8.05 3.28
CA ALA A 94 -5.08 -8.09 2.04
C ALA A 94 -5.93 -7.63 0.85
N GLU A 95 -7.23 -7.98 0.85
CA GLU A 95 -8.16 -7.47 -0.15
C GLU A 95 -8.38 -5.97 0.02
N MET A 96 -8.52 -5.45 1.25
CA MET A 96 -8.61 -4.01 1.51
C MET A 96 -7.39 -3.25 0.99
N LEU A 97 -6.18 -3.74 1.30
CA LEU A 97 -4.94 -3.14 0.84
C LEU A 97 -4.82 -3.18 -0.69
N ARG A 98 -5.20 -4.31 -1.29
CA ARG A 98 -5.23 -4.48 -2.75
C ARG A 98 -6.23 -3.53 -3.39
N LYS A 99 -7.45 -3.42 -2.86
CA LYS A 99 -8.50 -2.51 -3.32
C LYS A 99 -8.05 -1.06 -3.22
N ALA A 100 -7.50 -0.62 -2.09
CA ALA A 100 -7.00 0.74 -1.94
C ALA A 100 -5.85 1.05 -2.91
N ALA A 101 -4.92 0.12 -3.09
CA ALA A 101 -3.85 0.26 -4.07
C ALA A 101 -4.37 0.29 -5.51
N GLN A 102 -5.37 -0.54 -5.84
CA GLN A 102 -6.02 -0.58 -7.15
C GLN A 102 -6.84 0.69 -7.41
N ASP A 103 -7.56 1.19 -6.41
CA ASP A 103 -8.35 2.42 -6.46
C ASP A 103 -7.45 3.63 -6.65
N SER A 104 -6.37 3.70 -5.87
CA SER A 104 -5.29 4.67 -6.06
C SER A 104 -4.78 4.63 -7.50
N LEU A 105 -4.48 3.45 -8.06
CA LEU A 105 -4.00 3.30 -9.45
C LEU A 105 -5.05 3.71 -10.50
N ASN A 106 -6.32 3.36 -10.30
CA ASN A 106 -7.43 3.71 -11.19
C ASN A 106 -7.76 5.20 -11.15
N SER A 107 -7.57 5.86 -10.00
CA SER A 107 -7.75 7.31 -9.85
C SER A 107 -6.79 8.12 -10.74
N ILE A 108 -5.72 7.49 -11.24
CA ILE A 108 -4.66 8.08 -12.05
C ILE A 108 -4.64 7.59 -13.50
N ALA A 109 -5.40 6.53 -13.80
CA ALA A 109 -5.46 5.89 -15.10
C ALA A 109 -6.39 6.67 -16.04
#